data_AF-A0A2R7K0H6-F1
#
_entry.id   AF-A0A2R7K0H6-F1
#
_cell.length_a   1.000
_cell.length_b   1.000
_cell.length_c   1.000
_cell.angle_alpha   90.00
_cell.angle_beta   90.00
_cell.angle_gamma   90.00
#
_symmetry.space_group_name_H-M   'P 1'
#
loop_
_entity.id
_entity.type
_entity.pdbx_description
1 polymer ?
#
loop_
_entity_poly.entity_id
_entity_poly.type
_entity_poly.pdbx_seq_one_letter_code
_entity_poly.pdbx_strand_id
1 'polypeptide(L)'
;MKKYTFLFLSLVYLIMSCSGSKSVSMNNENTSKTPFVWEGANVYFLLTDRFYNGDTSNDVNFNRTKTPGKLRGFEGGDIIGITKKIDEGYFEKLGINAIWLTPIVEQIHDGVDEGTGLSYGYHGYWAKDWTALDSNFGTKEDLAKLVKKAHEKGI
;
A
#
# COMPACT_ATOMS: atom_id res chain seq x y z
N MET A 1 -62.25 -26.87 -2.26
CA MET A 1 -61.00 -27.17 -3.00
C MET A 1 -60.64 -26.12 -4.07
N LYS A 2 -61.58 -25.51 -4.80
CA LYS A 2 -61.30 -24.54 -5.87
C LYS A 2 -60.67 -23.18 -5.46
N LYS A 3 -60.75 -22.77 -4.19
CA LYS A 3 -60.18 -21.47 -3.72
C LYS A 3 -58.65 -21.49 -3.56
N TYR A 4 -58.07 -22.63 -3.21
CA TYR A 4 -56.60 -22.75 -3.10
C TYR A 4 -55.92 -22.98 -4.45
N THR A 5 -56.65 -23.51 -5.44
CA THR A 5 -56.14 -23.70 -6.80
C THR A 5 -55.83 -22.37 -7.48
N PHE A 6 -56.64 -21.33 -7.26
CA PHE A 6 -56.38 -19.99 -7.80
C PHE A 6 -55.22 -19.27 -7.11
N LEU A 7 -55.08 -19.44 -5.79
CA LEU A 7 -53.96 -18.87 -5.02
C LEU A 7 -52.63 -19.52 -5.43
N PHE A 8 -52.62 -20.84 -5.66
CA PHE A 8 -51.43 -21.58 -6.10
C PHE A 8 -51.03 -21.21 -7.53
N LEU A 9 -52.00 -20.99 -8.44
CA LEU A 9 -51.73 -20.57 -9.82
C LEU A 9 -51.10 -19.16 -9.89
N SER A 10 -51.52 -18.25 -9.00
CA SER A 10 -50.95 -16.90 -8.90
C SER A 10 -49.52 -16.89 -8.35
N LEU A 11 -49.22 -17.80 -7.41
CA LEU A 11 -47.89 -17.93 -6.82
C LEU A 11 -46.90 -18.55 -7.82
N VAL A 12 -47.34 -19.52 -8.63
CA VAL A 12 -46.53 -20.14 -9.71
C VAL A 12 -46.19 -19.15 -10.83
N TYR A 13 -47.10 -18.22 -11.16
CA TYR A 13 -46.83 -17.15 -12.12
C TYR A 13 -45.79 -16.14 -11.61
N LEU A 14 -45.73 -15.90 -10.29
CA LEU A 14 -44.76 -14.98 -9.69
C LEU A 14 -43.33 -15.53 -9.71
N ILE A 15 -43.15 -16.86 -9.61
CA ILE A 15 -41.82 -17.53 -9.65
C ILE A 15 -41.28 -17.70 -11.07
N MET A 16 -42.13 -17.83 -12.11
CA MET A 16 -41.65 -17.92 -13.50
C MET A 16 -41.24 -16.58 -14.11
N SER A 17 -41.57 -15.44 -13.49
CA SER A 17 -41.16 -14.12 -13.97
C SER A 17 -39.71 -13.75 -13.61
N CYS A 18 -39.04 -14.56 -12.78
CA CYS A 18 -37.64 -14.33 -12.36
C CYS A 18 -36.57 -15.06 -13.19
N SER A 19 -36.93 -15.72 -14.30
CA SER A 19 -35.95 -16.47 -15.12
C SER A 19 -35.36 -15.70 -16.30
N GLY A 20 -35.50 -14.38 -16.31
CA GLY A 20 -34.87 -13.50 -17.30
C GLY A 20 -33.50 -13.02 -16.83
N SER A 21 -32.54 -13.91 -16.62
CA SER A 21 -31.13 -13.50 -16.58
C SER A 21 -30.73 -13.03 -17.97
N LYS A 22 -30.96 -11.75 -18.27
CA LYS A 22 -30.27 -11.09 -19.37
C LYS A 22 -28.78 -11.24 -19.05
N SER A 23 -28.09 -12.09 -19.79
CA SER A 23 -26.65 -11.98 -19.94
C SER A 23 -26.40 -10.61 -20.52
N VAL A 24 -26.06 -9.66 -19.65
CA VAL A 24 -25.45 -8.42 -20.07
C VAL A 24 -24.13 -8.85 -20.69
N SER A 25 -24.12 -8.93 -22.01
CA SER A 25 -22.89 -8.82 -22.78
C SER A 25 -22.27 -7.50 -22.35
N MET A 26 -21.35 -7.56 -21.39
CA MET A 26 -20.39 -6.49 -21.19
C MET A 26 -19.62 -6.42 -22.49
N ASN A 27 -20.10 -5.57 -23.39
CA ASN A 27 -19.27 -5.05 -24.45
C ASN A 27 -18.00 -4.56 -23.75
N ASN A 28 -16.84 -5.03 -24.20
CA ASN A 28 -15.57 -4.39 -23.94
C ASN A 28 -15.64 -2.98 -24.53
N GLU A 29 -16.43 -2.10 -23.92
CA GLU A 29 -16.20 -0.69 -24.05
C GLU A 29 -14.78 -0.50 -23.55
N ASN A 30 -13.91 -0.01 -24.43
CA ASN A 30 -12.69 0.64 -24.05
C ASN A 30 -13.08 1.64 -22.97
N THR A 31 -13.00 1.23 -21.70
CA THR A 31 -13.08 2.13 -20.56
C THR A 31 -11.86 3.00 -20.75
N SER A 32 -12.09 4.15 -21.39
CA SER A 32 -11.15 5.26 -21.34
C SER A 32 -10.86 5.42 -19.85
N LYS A 33 -9.68 4.97 -19.42
CA LYS A 33 -9.27 5.09 -18.02
C LYS A 33 -9.42 6.56 -17.69
N THR A 34 -10.34 6.87 -16.76
CA THR A 34 -10.44 8.23 -16.24
C THR A 34 -9.03 8.66 -15.84
N PRO A 35 -8.52 9.78 -16.38
CA PRO A 35 -7.16 10.19 -16.09
C PRO A 35 -7.00 10.43 -14.59
N PHE A 36 -5.83 10.11 -14.04
CA PHE A 36 -5.52 10.43 -12.65
C PHE A 36 -5.53 11.95 -12.46
N VAL A 37 -6.22 12.42 -11.42
CA VAL A 37 -6.27 13.82 -11.00
C VAL A 37 -6.01 13.91 -9.50
N TRP A 38 -5.15 14.82 -9.08
CA TRP A 38 -4.70 14.91 -7.69
C TRP A 38 -5.82 15.31 -6.72
N GLU A 39 -6.79 16.09 -7.18
CA GLU A 39 -7.95 16.53 -6.41
C GLU A 39 -8.85 15.35 -5.98
N GLY A 40 -8.80 14.24 -6.73
CA GLY A 40 -9.54 13.01 -6.42
C GLY A 40 -8.65 11.90 -5.85
N ALA A 41 -7.41 12.20 -5.47
CA ALA A 41 -6.49 11.19 -4.93
C ALA A 41 -6.86 10.81 -3.48
N ASN A 42 -7.00 9.51 -3.25
CA ASN A 42 -7.04 8.92 -1.92
C ASN A 42 -5.62 8.54 -1.52
N VAL A 43 -5.00 9.41 -0.72
CA VAL A 43 -3.59 9.30 -0.34
C VAL A 43 -3.42 8.45 0.91
N TYR A 44 -2.49 7.49 0.87
CA TYR A 44 -2.01 6.77 2.05
C TYR A 44 -0.61 7.26 2.42
N PHE A 45 -0.51 7.99 3.53
CA PHE A 45 0.78 8.34 4.12
C PHE A 45 1.30 7.19 4.99
N LEU A 46 2.56 6.79 4.78
CA LEU A 46 3.20 5.78 5.60
C LEU A 46 4.63 6.17 5.98
N LEU A 47 4.99 5.87 7.22
CA LEU A 47 6.38 5.92 7.68
C LEU A 47 7.05 4.61 7.24
N THR A 48 8.01 4.68 6.31
CA THR A 48 8.60 3.50 5.66
C THR A 48 9.06 2.46 6.68
N ASP A 49 9.86 2.89 7.66
CA ASP A 49 10.42 2.06 8.74
C ASP A 49 9.38 1.33 9.61
N ARG A 50 8.12 1.80 9.64
CA ARG A 50 7.07 1.25 10.52
C ARG A 50 5.96 0.52 9.79
N PHE A 51 6.04 0.43 8.47
CA PHE A 51 4.96 -0.14 7.68
C PHE A 51 5.04 -1.67 7.59
N TYR A 52 6.10 -2.20 6.98
CA TYR A 52 6.29 -3.64 6.84
C TYR A 52 7.76 -3.95 6.52
N ASN A 53 8.38 -4.81 7.33
CA ASN A 53 9.72 -5.34 7.08
C ASN A 53 9.63 -6.47 6.06
N GLY A 54 10.12 -6.21 4.85
CA GLY A 54 10.11 -7.13 3.71
C GLY A 54 11.44 -7.86 3.51
N ASP A 55 12.54 -7.29 4.01
CA ASP A 55 13.90 -7.81 3.90
C ASP A 55 14.71 -7.51 5.17
N THR A 56 14.74 -8.48 6.07
CA THR A 56 15.50 -8.38 7.33
C THR A 56 17.02 -8.31 7.12
N SER A 57 17.54 -8.58 5.92
CA SER A 57 18.99 -8.52 5.66
C SER A 57 19.52 -7.09 5.65
N ASN A 58 18.62 -6.09 5.50
CA ASN A 58 18.96 -4.67 5.50
C ASN A 58 18.64 -3.95 6.83
N ASP A 59 18.23 -4.66 7.88
CA ASP A 59 17.84 -4.06 9.17
C ASP A 59 19.00 -3.30 9.86
N VAL A 60 20.25 -3.66 9.59
CA VAL A 60 21.43 -3.03 10.19
C VAL A 60 22.41 -2.58 9.11
N ASN A 61 22.49 -1.27 8.87
CA ASN A 61 23.51 -0.65 8.03
C ASN A 61 24.28 0.45 8.77
N PHE A 62 25.40 0.88 8.16
CA PHE A 62 26.25 1.98 8.63
C PHE A 62 26.75 1.86 10.08
N ASN A 63 26.87 0.64 10.60
CA ASN A 63 27.23 0.37 12.00
C ASN A 63 26.28 1.02 13.04
N ARG A 64 25.01 1.24 12.70
CA ARG A 64 23.97 1.73 13.63
C ARG A 64 23.56 0.64 14.62
N THR A 65 24.45 0.31 15.55
CA THR A 65 24.29 -0.81 16.50
C THR A 65 24.13 -0.37 17.96
N LYS A 66 24.33 0.92 18.26
CA LYS A 66 24.08 1.46 19.60
C LYS A 66 22.60 1.29 19.96
N THR A 67 22.32 0.95 21.22
CA THR A 67 20.95 0.78 21.72
C THR A 67 20.17 2.11 21.64
N PRO A 68 19.12 2.20 20.82
CA PRO A 68 18.28 3.39 20.76
C PRO A 68 17.32 3.43 21.95
N GLY A 69 16.75 4.61 22.19
CA GLY A 69 15.57 4.71 23.04
C GLY A 69 14.38 3.94 22.44
N LYS A 70 13.33 3.72 23.24
CA LYS A 70 12.13 3.00 22.80
C LYS A 70 11.51 3.66 21.56
N LEU A 71 11.33 2.91 20.48
CA LEU A 71 10.81 3.36 19.18
C LEU A 71 11.62 4.49 18.52
N ARG A 72 12.89 4.66 18.92
CA ARG A 72 13.81 5.69 18.40
C ARG A 72 14.90 5.09 17.49
N GLY A 73 14.84 3.78 17.25
CA GLY A 73 15.65 3.08 16.26
C GLY A 73 14.89 2.77 14.98
N PHE A 74 15.60 2.15 14.04
CA PHE A 74 15.00 1.46 12.91
C PHE A 74 14.27 0.20 13.41
N GLU A 75 13.05 0.00 12.93
CA GLU A 75 12.22 -1.18 13.17
C GLU A 75 12.12 -2.08 11.91
N GLY A 76 12.77 -1.68 10.82
CA GLY A 76 13.08 -2.52 9.65
C GLY A 76 12.05 -2.45 8.53
N GLY A 77 11.09 -1.54 8.57
CA GLY A 77 10.18 -1.35 7.44
C GLY A 77 10.92 -0.80 6.21
N ASP A 78 10.63 -1.37 5.03
CA ASP A 78 11.43 -1.14 3.83
C ASP A 78 10.59 -1.10 2.53
N ILE A 79 11.24 -0.76 1.41
CA ILE A 79 10.63 -0.61 0.08
C ILE A 79 10.12 -1.96 -0.45
N ILE A 80 10.80 -3.07 -0.15
CA ILE A 80 10.39 -4.41 -0.54
C ILE A 80 9.07 -4.77 0.15
N GLY A 81 8.93 -4.41 1.42
CA GLY A 81 7.74 -4.62 2.22
C GLY A 81 6.54 -3.84 1.71
N ILE A 82 6.73 -2.57 1.34
CA ILE A 82 5.67 -1.78 0.70
C ILE A 82 5.27 -2.42 -0.63
N THR A 83 6.24 -2.81 -1.46
CA THR A 83 5.99 -3.49 -2.75
C THR A 83 5.17 -4.76 -2.57
N LYS A 84 5.49 -5.56 -1.53
CA LYS A 84 4.72 -6.77 -1.19
C LYS A 84 3.27 -6.45 -0.85
N LYS A 85 3.01 -5.37 -0.11
CA LYS A 85 1.62 -4.93 0.20
C LYS A 85 0.86 -4.42 -1.02
N ILE A 86 1.54 -3.84 -2.00
CA ILE A 86 0.95 -3.52 -3.30
C ILE A 86 0.54 -4.82 -4.03
N ASP A 87 1.44 -5.80 -4.12
CA ASP A 87 1.15 -7.09 -4.78
C ASP A 87 0.02 -7.88 -4.09
N GLU A 88 -0.07 -7.83 -2.75
CA GLU A 88 -1.15 -8.44 -1.94
C GLU A 88 -2.52 -7.72 -2.07
N GLY A 89 -2.55 -6.59 -2.78
CA GLY A 89 -3.75 -5.76 -2.98
C GLY A 89 -4.21 -5.03 -1.73
N TYR A 90 -3.32 -4.75 -0.77
CA TYR A 90 -3.65 -4.04 0.48
C TYR A 90 -4.24 -2.65 0.19
N PHE A 91 -3.54 -1.86 -0.62
CA PHE A 91 -3.94 -0.50 -0.98
C PHE A 91 -5.18 -0.46 -1.87
N GLU A 92 -5.28 -1.41 -2.82
CA GLU A 92 -6.45 -1.57 -3.69
C GLU A 92 -7.73 -1.81 -2.88
N LYS A 93 -7.68 -2.70 -1.87
CA LYS A 93 -8.80 -2.99 -0.97
C LYS A 93 -9.23 -1.78 -0.13
N LEU A 94 -8.30 -0.87 0.15
CA LEU A 94 -8.57 0.39 0.86
C LEU A 94 -9.08 1.50 -0.07
N GLY A 95 -9.05 1.31 -1.39
CA GLY A 95 -9.39 2.34 -2.38
C GLY A 95 -8.34 3.45 -2.50
N ILE A 96 -7.08 3.15 -2.15
CA ILE A 96 -5.94 4.07 -2.25
C ILE A 96 -5.41 4.07 -3.69
N ASN A 97 -5.14 5.26 -4.22
CA ASN A 97 -4.57 5.48 -5.55
C ASN A 97 -3.39 6.46 -5.55
N ALA A 98 -2.85 6.77 -4.36
CA ALA A 98 -1.60 7.50 -4.20
C ALA A 98 -0.93 7.09 -2.88
N ILE A 99 0.38 6.83 -2.90
CA ILE A 99 1.16 6.53 -1.70
C ILE A 99 2.14 7.67 -1.44
N TRP A 100 2.14 8.17 -0.20
CA TRP A 100 3.13 9.14 0.27
C TRP A 100 4.07 8.48 1.28
N LEU A 101 5.36 8.40 0.91
CA LEU A 101 6.43 7.86 1.74
C LEU A 101 7.12 8.98 2.54
N THR A 102 7.63 8.63 3.72
CA THR A 102 8.73 9.39 4.32
C THR A 102 9.94 9.46 3.39
N PRO A 103 10.85 10.44 3.53
CA PRO A 103 12.06 10.46 2.71
C PRO A 103 12.89 9.21 2.94
N ILE A 104 13.39 8.64 1.85
CA ILE A 104 14.17 7.38 1.84
C ILE A 104 15.64 7.60 1.47
N VAL A 105 16.06 8.87 1.41
CA VAL A 105 17.45 9.25 1.12
C VAL A 105 18.39 8.82 2.25
N GLU A 106 19.69 8.72 1.98
CA GLU A 106 20.69 8.33 2.99
C GLU A 106 20.62 9.24 4.22
N GLN A 107 20.43 8.63 5.39
CA GLN A 107 20.36 9.33 6.67
C GLN A 107 21.73 9.42 7.33
N ILE A 108 21.86 10.22 8.39
CA ILE A 108 23.06 10.22 9.23
C ILE A 108 23.40 8.79 9.70
N HIS A 109 24.70 8.51 9.76
CA HIS A 109 25.24 7.18 10.05
C HIS A 109 25.39 6.90 11.55
N ASP A 110 25.17 7.90 12.40
CA ASP A 110 25.15 7.76 13.85
C ASP A 110 23.82 8.28 14.42
N GLY A 111 23.56 8.01 15.69
CA GLY A 111 22.40 8.52 16.40
C GLY A 111 22.68 9.84 17.12
N VAL A 112 21.60 10.56 17.43
CA VAL A 112 21.61 11.79 18.23
C VAL A 112 20.90 11.52 19.55
N ASP A 113 21.54 11.83 20.67
CA ASP A 113 20.83 11.87 21.96
C ASP A 113 20.08 13.20 22.09
N GLU A 114 18.76 13.13 22.00
CA GLU A 114 17.88 14.29 22.10
C GLU A 114 17.42 14.54 23.56
N GLY A 115 18.18 14.04 24.55
CA GLY A 115 17.88 14.16 25.98
C GLY A 115 16.85 13.15 26.50
N THR A 116 16.33 12.30 25.62
CA THR A 116 15.34 11.24 25.91
C THR A 116 15.82 9.87 25.42
N GLY A 117 17.13 9.74 25.18
CA GLY A 117 17.77 8.56 24.63
C GLY A 117 18.14 8.73 23.16
N LEU A 118 19.08 7.89 22.72
CA LEU A 118 19.62 7.88 21.37
C LEU A 118 18.52 7.64 20.32
N SER A 119 18.46 8.49 19.31
CA SER A 119 17.63 8.37 18.12
C SER A 119 18.48 8.14 16.88
N TYR A 120 18.01 7.31 15.95
CA TYR A 120 18.54 7.27 14.59
C TYR A 120 17.58 7.95 13.60
N GLY A 121 18.05 8.23 12.40
CA GLY A 121 17.26 8.84 11.32
C GLY A 121 16.18 7.94 10.69
N TYR A 122 15.58 7.00 11.42
CA TYR A 122 14.58 6.04 10.90
C TYR A 122 13.37 6.69 10.23
N HIS A 123 13.06 7.93 10.62
CA HIS A 123 11.94 8.71 10.10
C HIS A 123 12.23 9.38 8.75
N GLY A 124 13.48 9.36 8.27
CA GLY A 124 13.86 9.86 6.95
C GLY A 124 14.25 11.34 6.86
N TYR A 125 14.20 12.08 7.97
CA TYR A 125 14.33 13.55 7.96
C TYR A 125 15.72 14.07 8.39
N TRP A 126 16.69 13.19 8.60
CA TRP A 126 18.07 13.53 8.96
C TRP A 126 19.00 13.15 7.82
N ALA A 127 18.76 13.75 6.65
CA ALA A 127 19.50 13.45 5.43
C ALA A 127 20.99 13.79 5.59
N LYS A 128 21.83 12.87 5.12
CA LYS A 128 23.28 13.04 4.96
C LYS A 128 23.66 13.22 3.49
N ASP A 129 23.07 12.41 2.62
CA ASP A 129 23.27 12.49 1.17
C ASP A 129 21.92 12.37 0.44
N TRP A 130 21.55 13.45 -0.25
CA TRP A 130 20.28 13.55 -0.99
C TRP A 130 20.29 12.80 -2.34
N THR A 131 21.43 12.24 -2.75
CA THR A 131 21.63 11.54 -4.03
C THR A 131 21.66 10.00 -3.90
N ALA A 132 21.74 9.52 -2.66
CA ALA A 132 21.76 8.11 -2.30
C ALA A 132 20.49 7.72 -1.53
N LEU A 133 20.12 6.45 -1.59
CA LEU A 133 19.09 5.86 -0.73
C LEU A 133 19.74 5.33 0.55
N ASP A 134 19.03 5.43 1.68
CA ASP A 134 19.48 4.78 2.90
C ASP A 134 19.37 3.26 2.73
N SER A 135 20.49 2.55 2.96
CA SER A 135 20.54 1.10 2.79
C SER A 135 19.60 0.34 3.71
N ASN A 136 19.10 0.93 4.80
CA ASN A 136 18.03 0.36 5.62
C ASN A 136 16.66 0.33 4.94
N PHE A 137 16.42 1.13 3.90
CA PHE A 137 15.13 1.15 3.19
C PHE A 137 15.14 0.32 1.90
N GLY A 138 16.32 0.07 1.33
CA GLY A 138 16.50 -0.75 0.14
C GLY A 138 17.36 -0.09 -0.93
N THR A 139 17.30 -0.67 -2.14
CA THR A 139 18.13 -0.26 -3.28
C THR A 139 17.38 0.61 -4.29
N LYS A 140 18.10 1.16 -5.26
CA LYS A 140 17.49 1.92 -6.37
C LYS A 140 16.61 1.00 -7.23
N GLU A 141 17.01 -0.26 -7.36
CA GLU A 141 16.28 -1.31 -8.06
C GLU A 141 14.96 -1.62 -7.35
N ASP A 142 14.97 -1.71 -6.01
CA ASP A 142 13.75 -1.88 -5.20
C ASP A 142 12.80 -0.71 -5.38
N LEU A 143 13.31 0.52 -5.35
CA LEU A 143 12.50 1.72 -5.59
C LEU A 143 11.89 1.71 -6.99
N ALA A 144 12.67 1.39 -8.03
CA ALA A 144 12.17 1.29 -9.39
C ALA A 144 11.07 0.21 -9.51
N LYS A 145 11.22 -0.91 -8.80
CA LYS A 145 10.22 -1.97 -8.74
C LYS A 145 8.95 -1.51 -8.02
N LEU A 146 9.07 -0.83 -6.88
CA LEU A 146 7.93 -0.24 -6.16
C LEU A 146 7.12 0.69 -7.07
N VAL A 147 7.80 1.63 -7.74
CA VAL A 147 7.17 2.59 -8.66
C VAL A 147 6.44 1.84 -9.79
N LYS A 148 7.10 0.86 -10.41
CA LYS A 148 6.49 0.03 -11.47
C LYS A 148 5.25 -0.70 -10.97
N LYS A 149 5.31 -1.31 -9.78
CA LYS A 149 4.21 -2.07 -9.18
C LYS A 149 3.03 -1.18 -8.77
N ALA A 150 3.30 0.00 -8.22
CA ALA A 150 2.28 1.00 -7.91
C ALA A 150 1.52 1.40 -9.18
N HIS A 151 2.24 1.80 -10.24
CA HIS A 151 1.64 2.20 -11.49
C HIS A 151 0.84 1.07 -12.18
N GLU A 152 1.33 -0.18 -12.13
CA GLU A 152 0.60 -1.35 -12.62
C GLU A 152 -0.76 -1.53 -11.91
N LYS A 153 -0.86 -1.10 -10.65
CA LYS A 153 -2.06 -1.14 -9.81
C LYS A 153 -2.90 0.14 -9.85
N GLY A 154 -2.50 1.14 -10.63
CA GLY A 154 -3.19 2.43 -10.71
C GLY A 154 -3.00 3.32 -9.48
N ILE A 155 -1.88 3.15 -8.78
CA ILE A 155 -1.37 3.99 -7.69
C ILE A 155 -0.23 4.86 -8.22
#